data_AF-A0A830FAV2-F1
#
_entry.id   AF-A0A830FAV2-F1
#
_cell.length_a   1.000
_cell.length_b   1.000
_cell.length_c   1.000
_cell.angle_alpha   90.00
_cell.angle_beta   90.00
_cell.angle_gamma   90.00
#
_symmetry.space_group_name_H-M   'P 1'
#
loop_
_entity.id
_entity.type
_entity.pdbx_description
1 polymer ?
#
loop_
_entity_poly.entity_id
_entity_poly.type
_entity_poly.pdbx_seq_one_letter_code
_entity_poly.pdbx_strand_id
1 'polypeptide(L)'
;MSQFDRTADAGAEADTERADPPTPRTESRMLPAEVFSVLGNDTRVDILRALLELGADDDPVSFTDLFERVDIDDSANFSYHLRKLTGHFVKQGDDGYEFRSPGRKVVSAIFTGTLTERAQLGFFPASGNCYDCGGDLHGWYVDDTLTIGCTDCGAVQVSYPFPSGGLDDRSTEDLLAAFHHYVRHHYCLAADGVCPECTGSVETTLVRDPDDSALDVAVEHVCERCNYRLQSTLGVTLLDAAPVLVFFAERDVDLSTEPFWHFDWCVSDTRTDVVSEDPLRVELALPCAGDELRVRVDETGAVADTAVVEGLTQ
;
A
#
# COMPACT_ATOMS: atom_id res chain seq x y z
N MET A 1 34.33 22.84 -13.78
CA MET A 1 35.73 22.38 -13.54
C MET A 1 35.64 21.05 -12.83
N SER A 2 36.23 20.04 -13.46
CA SER A 2 36.21 18.63 -13.08
C SER A 2 36.83 18.41 -11.71
N GLN A 3 36.18 17.60 -10.86
CA GLN A 3 36.83 16.99 -9.69
C GLN A 3 36.53 15.49 -9.69
N PHE A 4 37.10 14.81 -10.67
CA PHE A 4 37.49 13.42 -10.53
C PHE A 4 38.94 13.33 -10.98
N ASP A 5 39.85 13.31 -10.01
CA ASP A 5 41.20 12.83 -10.25
C ASP A 5 41.51 11.78 -9.18
N ARG A 6 41.67 10.54 -9.65
CA ARG A 6 42.06 9.39 -8.84
C ARG A 6 43.56 9.45 -8.63
N THR A 7 44.00 9.31 -7.39
CA THR A 7 45.31 8.74 -7.09
C THR A 7 45.10 7.54 -6.19
N ALA A 8 45.50 6.38 -6.68
CA ALA A 8 45.60 5.15 -5.91
C ALA A 8 46.92 5.17 -5.16
N ASP A 9 46.88 4.93 -3.85
CA ASP A 9 48.02 4.39 -3.12
C ASP A 9 47.51 3.35 -2.11
N ALA A 10 48.30 2.30 -1.95
CA ALA A 10 47.96 1.04 -1.34
C ALA A 10 48.13 1.07 0.19
N GLY A 11 47.36 0.21 0.88
CA GLY A 11 47.76 -0.34 2.18
C GLY A 11 47.26 0.41 3.40
N ALA A 12 45.95 0.33 3.66
CA ALA A 12 45.43 0.36 5.02
C ALA A 12 44.33 -0.69 5.10
N GLU A 13 44.63 -1.82 5.74
CA GLU A 13 43.59 -2.69 6.28
C GLU A 13 42.82 -1.85 7.30
N ALA A 14 41.74 -1.22 6.83
CA ALA A 14 40.78 -0.59 7.69
C ALA A 14 40.09 -1.72 8.46
N ASP A 15 40.57 -1.97 9.68
CA ASP A 15 39.78 -2.60 10.73
C ASP A 15 38.49 -1.79 10.86
N THR A 16 37.50 -2.22 10.09
CA THR A 16 36.16 -1.65 10.14
C THR A 16 35.57 -2.30 11.37
N GLU A 17 35.72 -1.66 12.54
CA GLU A 17 34.97 -1.99 13.73
C GLU A 17 33.51 -2.12 13.28
N ARG A 18 33.01 -3.37 13.22
CA ARG A 18 31.60 -3.64 12.94
C ARG A 18 30.83 -3.03 14.09
N ALA A 19 30.36 -1.80 13.90
CA ALA A 19 29.45 -1.17 14.82
C ALA A 19 28.26 -2.12 15.02
N ASP A 20 27.97 -2.45 16.27
CA ASP A 20 26.80 -3.26 16.59
C ASP A 20 25.56 -2.61 15.96
N PRO A 21 24.66 -3.41 15.37
CA PRO A 21 23.47 -2.86 14.74
C PRO A 21 22.67 -2.05 15.78
N PRO A 22 22.14 -0.88 15.39
CA PRO A 22 21.40 -0.02 16.30
C PRO A 22 20.22 -0.80 16.90
N THR A 23 20.19 -0.91 18.24
CA THR A 23 19.11 -1.60 18.93
C THR A 23 18.02 -0.59 19.32
N PRO A 24 16.76 -0.78 18.92
CA PRO A 24 15.69 0.14 19.26
C PRO A 24 15.44 0.18 20.78
N ARG A 25 15.20 1.37 21.32
CA ARG A 25 14.80 1.58 22.72
C ARG A 25 13.33 1.98 22.79
N THR A 26 12.59 1.41 23.74
CA THR A 26 11.18 1.74 23.96
C THR A 26 11.06 2.82 25.03
N GLU A 27 10.58 4.01 24.68
CA GLU A 27 10.36 5.11 25.63
C GLU A 27 9.11 4.92 26.49
N SER A 28 8.05 4.37 25.89
CA SER A 28 6.76 4.15 26.54
C SER A 28 6.10 2.91 25.96
N ARG A 29 5.47 2.10 26.82
CA ARG A 29 4.73 0.90 26.43
C ARG A 29 3.41 0.88 27.17
N MET A 30 2.33 0.73 26.43
CA MET A 30 0.99 0.44 26.96
C MET A 30 0.60 -0.98 26.54
N LEU A 31 -0.21 -1.63 27.37
CA LEU A 31 -0.83 -2.90 26.97
C LEU A 31 -2.00 -2.61 26.01
N PRO A 32 -2.31 -3.51 25.05
CA PRO A 32 -3.40 -3.28 24.10
C PRO A 32 -4.75 -2.97 24.76
N ALA A 33 -5.12 -3.70 25.81
CA ALA A 33 -6.37 -3.45 26.55
C ALA A 33 -6.39 -2.08 27.25
N GLU A 34 -5.22 -1.58 27.67
CA GLU A 34 -5.10 -0.26 28.28
C GLU A 34 -5.30 0.84 27.23
N VAL A 35 -4.76 0.65 26.02
CA VAL A 35 -5.00 1.54 24.87
C VAL A 35 -6.50 1.66 24.61
N PHE A 36 -7.23 0.55 24.49
CA PHE A 36 -8.69 0.57 24.29
C PHE A 36 -9.43 1.19 25.48
N SER A 37 -9.00 0.92 26.71
CA SER A 37 -9.61 1.53 27.90
C SER A 37 -9.43 3.05 27.95
N VAL A 38 -8.30 3.56 27.45
CA VAL A 38 -8.07 5.00 27.30
C VAL A 38 -8.90 5.54 26.13
N LEU A 39 -8.85 4.94 24.96
CA LEU A 39 -9.51 5.50 23.77
C LEU A 39 -11.03 5.32 23.76
N GLY A 40 -11.60 4.37 24.52
CA GLY A 40 -13.04 4.13 24.62
C GLY A 40 -13.82 5.19 25.41
N ASN A 41 -13.52 6.48 25.23
CA ASN A 41 -14.20 7.60 25.86
C ASN A 41 -14.26 8.79 24.90
N ASP A 42 -15.48 9.26 24.63
CA ASP A 42 -15.78 10.28 23.61
C ASP A 42 -14.97 11.56 23.80
N THR A 43 -14.91 12.11 25.02
CA THR A 43 -14.11 13.32 25.32
C THR A 43 -12.64 13.16 24.93
N ARG A 44 -12.04 11.97 25.10
CA ARG A 44 -10.64 11.74 24.73
C ARG A 44 -10.47 11.65 23.21
N VAL A 45 -11.43 11.08 22.50
CA VAL A 45 -11.45 11.10 21.04
C VAL A 45 -11.65 12.53 20.52
N ASP A 46 -12.53 13.31 21.15
CA ASP A 46 -12.78 14.71 20.81
C ASP A 46 -11.54 15.59 21.04
N ILE A 47 -10.76 15.33 22.09
CA ILE A 47 -9.46 16.00 22.31
C ILE A 47 -8.48 15.70 21.17
N LEU A 48 -8.37 14.43 20.74
CA LEU A 48 -7.51 14.07 19.61
C LEU A 48 -8.01 14.71 18.32
N ARG A 49 -9.34 14.78 18.11
CA ARG A 49 -9.93 15.51 16.98
C ARG A 49 -9.57 16.99 17.00
N ALA A 50 -9.75 17.65 18.14
CA ALA A 50 -9.46 19.06 18.29
C ALA A 50 -7.98 19.36 17.99
N LEU A 51 -7.05 18.50 18.42
CA LEU A 51 -5.63 18.60 18.06
C LEU A 51 -5.44 18.57 16.53
N LEU A 52 -6.07 17.63 15.83
CA LEU A 52 -5.97 17.54 14.37
C LEU A 52 -6.55 18.80 13.70
N GLU A 53 -7.74 19.23 14.10
CA GLU A 53 -8.43 20.38 13.52
C GLU A 53 -7.72 21.72 13.77
N LEU A 54 -6.97 21.82 14.87
CA LEU A 54 -6.18 23.00 15.24
C LEU A 54 -4.76 22.98 14.67
N GLY A 55 -4.40 21.96 13.87
CA GLY A 55 -3.10 21.91 13.19
C GLY A 55 -1.94 21.45 14.06
N ALA A 56 -2.16 20.53 15.01
CA ALA A 56 -1.12 19.99 15.90
C ALA A 56 0.02 19.22 15.18
N ASP A 57 -0.08 19.05 13.86
CA ASP A 57 0.98 18.50 13.01
C ASP A 57 2.01 19.54 12.60
N ASP A 58 1.62 20.81 12.56
CA ASP A 58 2.47 21.93 12.15
C ASP A 58 3.04 22.65 13.39
N ASP A 59 2.18 22.95 14.38
CA ASP A 59 2.53 23.72 15.57
C ASP A 59 1.87 23.15 16.84
N PRO A 60 2.52 23.23 18.03
CA PRO A 60 1.90 22.85 19.29
C PRO A 60 0.63 23.66 19.60
N VAL A 61 -0.42 22.98 20.04
CA VAL A 61 -1.72 23.61 20.35
C VAL A 61 -1.82 23.95 21.84
N SER A 62 -2.28 25.15 22.18
CA SER A 62 -2.39 25.57 23.58
C SER A 62 -3.51 24.81 24.33
N PHE A 63 -3.42 24.79 25.67
CA PHE A 63 -4.48 24.22 26.51
C PHE A 63 -5.82 24.93 26.27
N THR A 64 -5.81 26.26 26.18
CA THR A 64 -7.01 27.09 26.06
C THR A 64 -7.72 26.78 24.75
N ASP A 65 -6.98 26.73 23.63
CA ASP A 65 -7.58 26.45 22.32
C ASP A 65 -8.21 25.05 22.28
N LEU A 66 -7.55 24.04 22.87
CA LEU A 66 -8.13 22.70 22.96
C LEU A 66 -9.38 22.66 23.86
N PHE A 67 -9.35 23.37 24.99
CA PHE A 67 -10.49 23.41 25.91
C PHE A 67 -11.71 24.09 25.27
N GLU A 68 -11.50 25.19 24.53
CA GLU A 68 -12.57 25.91 23.83
C GLU A 68 -13.16 25.11 22.66
N ARG A 69 -12.40 24.17 22.09
CA ARG A 69 -12.83 23.35 20.94
C ARG A 69 -13.61 22.09 21.33
N VAL A 70 -13.40 21.58 22.54
CA VAL A 70 -14.04 20.35 23.03
C VAL A 70 -15.28 20.69 23.84
N ASP A 71 -16.39 20.00 23.56
CA ASP A 71 -17.66 20.19 24.27
C ASP A 71 -17.59 19.58 25.69
N ILE A 72 -17.08 20.36 26.64
CA ILE A 72 -16.93 19.95 28.05
C ILE A 72 -17.05 21.13 29.01
N ASP A 73 -17.86 20.95 30.05
CA ASP A 73 -18.28 22.05 30.93
C ASP A 73 -17.22 22.56 31.90
N ASP A 74 -16.26 21.71 32.31
CA ASP A 74 -15.28 22.06 33.34
C ASP A 74 -13.83 21.72 32.95
N SER A 75 -12.98 22.72 33.12
CA SER A 75 -11.53 22.68 33.00
C SER A 75 -10.87 21.54 33.78
N ALA A 76 -11.36 21.19 34.98
CA ALA A 76 -10.75 20.12 35.79
C ALA A 76 -11.02 18.74 35.17
N ASN A 77 -12.23 18.55 34.64
CA ASN A 77 -12.60 17.35 33.91
C ASN A 77 -11.83 17.24 32.59
N PHE A 78 -11.80 18.30 31.79
CA PHE A 78 -10.98 18.35 30.56
C PHE A 78 -9.50 18.02 30.84
N SER A 79 -8.92 18.66 31.85
CA SER A 79 -7.53 18.39 32.25
C SER A 79 -7.31 16.94 32.66
N TYR A 80 -8.30 16.29 33.27
CA TYR A 80 -8.22 14.86 33.58
C TYR A 80 -8.15 14.01 32.30
N HIS A 81 -9.03 14.26 31.33
CA HIS A 81 -9.03 13.52 30.06
C HIS A 81 -7.75 13.77 29.24
N LEU A 82 -7.29 15.01 29.15
CA LEU A 82 -6.05 15.36 28.47
C LEU A 82 -4.83 14.66 29.08
N ARG A 83 -4.71 14.67 30.42
CA ARG A 83 -3.63 13.95 31.12
C ARG A 83 -3.62 12.44 30.87
N LYS A 84 -4.77 11.82 30.58
CA LYS A 84 -4.84 10.39 30.23
C LYS A 84 -4.27 10.09 28.84
N LEU A 85 -4.22 11.08 27.96
CA LEU A 85 -3.63 10.99 26.62
C LEU A 85 -2.15 11.38 26.61
N THR A 86 -1.76 12.31 27.50
CA THR A 86 -0.38 12.80 27.61
C THR A 86 0.60 11.68 27.96
N GLY A 87 1.77 11.70 27.31
CA GLY A 87 2.85 10.74 27.49
C GLY A 87 2.91 9.71 26.35
N HIS A 88 1.81 9.03 26.05
CA HIS A 88 1.78 8.00 24.99
C HIS A 88 1.20 8.49 23.66
N PHE A 89 0.06 9.18 23.69
CA PHE A 89 -0.63 9.66 22.47
C PHE A 89 -0.31 11.12 22.16
N VAL A 90 -0.11 11.94 23.19
CA VAL A 90 0.14 13.38 23.09
C VAL A 90 1.41 13.72 23.88
N LYS A 91 2.27 14.56 23.33
CA LYS A 91 3.38 15.16 24.07
C LYS A 91 2.98 16.55 24.52
N GLN A 92 3.26 16.87 25.78
CA GLN A 92 3.14 18.22 26.32
C GLN A 92 4.55 18.84 26.33
N GLY A 93 4.70 19.97 25.66
CA GLY A 93 5.88 20.83 25.71
C GLY A 93 5.58 22.15 26.39
N ASP A 94 6.56 23.05 26.39
CA ASP A 94 6.41 24.39 26.96
C ASP A 94 5.41 25.25 26.17
N ASP A 95 5.34 25.04 24.85
CA ASP A 95 4.51 25.81 23.93
C ASP A 95 3.10 25.22 23.72
N GLY A 96 2.83 23.99 24.19
CA GLY A 96 1.52 23.35 24.03
C GLY A 96 1.55 21.83 23.90
N TYR A 97 0.55 21.29 23.22
CA TYR A 97 0.33 19.87 23.01
C TYR A 97 0.50 19.50 21.53
N GLU A 98 1.26 18.45 21.27
CA GLU A 98 1.52 17.91 19.94
C GLU A 98 1.23 16.40 19.90
N PHE A 99 0.95 15.85 18.73
CA PHE A 99 0.78 14.41 18.60
C PHE A 99 2.10 13.67 18.85
N ARG A 100 2.02 12.54 19.53
CA ARG A 100 2.97 11.44 19.29
C ARG A 100 2.42 10.56 18.18
N SER A 101 3.31 9.82 17.51
CA SER A 101 2.93 8.91 16.41
C SER A 101 1.74 7.98 16.73
N PRO A 102 1.60 7.36 17.93
CA PRO A 102 0.42 6.57 18.26
C PRO A 102 -0.88 7.39 18.27
N GLY A 103 -0.87 8.60 18.81
CA GLY A 103 -2.04 9.50 18.82
C GLY A 103 -2.43 9.90 17.40
N ARG A 104 -1.44 10.26 16.58
CA ARG A 104 -1.66 10.58 15.16
C ARG A 104 -2.24 9.40 14.38
N LYS A 105 -1.74 8.17 14.57
CA LYS A 105 -2.28 7.00 13.89
C LYS A 105 -3.73 6.70 14.27
N VAL A 106 -4.06 6.79 15.57
CA VAL A 106 -5.43 6.58 16.05
C VAL A 106 -6.38 7.60 15.45
N VAL A 107 -6.01 8.88 15.50
CA VAL A 107 -6.86 9.95 14.99
C VAL A 107 -7.10 9.79 13.48
N SER A 108 -6.05 9.46 12.72
CA SER A 108 -6.19 9.13 11.29
C SER A 108 -7.16 7.99 11.05
N ALA A 109 -7.01 6.85 11.73
CA ALA A 109 -7.87 5.67 11.50
C ALA A 109 -9.34 5.89 11.88
N ILE A 110 -9.62 6.75 12.88
CA ILE A 110 -10.99 7.12 13.26
C ILE A 110 -11.61 8.05 12.22
N PHE A 111 -10.85 9.02 11.70
CA PHE A 111 -11.36 10.02 10.77
C PHE A 111 -11.38 9.59 9.31
N THR A 112 -10.61 8.58 8.90
CA THR A 112 -10.72 7.98 7.57
C THR A 112 -11.89 6.99 7.45
N GLY A 113 -12.82 6.98 8.42
CA GLY A 113 -13.97 6.07 8.46
C GLY A 113 -13.63 4.60 8.70
N THR A 114 -12.35 4.22 8.64
CA THR A 114 -11.86 2.84 8.65
C THR A 114 -12.31 2.02 9.86
N LEU A 115 -12.56 2.67 11.00
CA LEU A 115 -13.03 2.01 12.22
C LEU A 115 -14.51 2.27 12.54
N THR A 116 -15.11 3.26 11.90
CA THR A 116 -16.37 3.89 12.36
C THR A 116 -17.47 3.82 11.31
N GLU A 117 -17.14 3.52 10.06
CA GLU A 117 -18.05 3.54 8.92
C GLU A 117 -18.11 2.17 8.24
N ARG A 118 -19.21 1.97 7.52
CA ARG A 118 -19.37 0.88 6.56
C ARG A 118 -20.03 1.44 5.32
N ALA A 119 -19.20 1.92 4.41
CA ALA A 119 -19.67 2.54 3.17
C ALA A 119 -20.08 1.47 2.16
N GLN A 120 -21.02 1.83 1.28
CA GLN A 120 -21.37 1.02 0.12
C GLN A 120 -21.58 1.95 -1.06
N LEU A 121 -21.05 1.56 -2.21
CA LEU A 121 -21.32 2.21 -3.49
C LEU A 121 -21.84 1.15 -4.45
N GLY A 122 -23.00 1.42 -5.05
CA GLY A 122 -23.55 0.58 -6.11
C GLY A 122 -22.67 0.61 -7.37
N PHE A 123 -23.06 -0.18 -8.38
CA PHE A 123 -22.32 -0.24 -9.63
C PHE A 123 -22.17 1.14 -10.30
N PHE A 124 -20.95 1.43 -10.73
CA PHE A 124 -20.61 2.61 -11.54
C PHE A 124 -19.68 2.20 -12.70
N PRO A 125 -19.67 2.92 -13.83
CA PRO A 125 -18.76 2.60 -14.94
C PRO A 125 -17.30 2.71 -14.53
N ALA A 126 -16.50 1.72 -14.93
CA ALA A 126 -15.04 1.74 -14.82
C ALA A 126 -14.41 1.74 -16.22
N SER A 127 -13.25 2.37 -16.36
CA SER A 127 -12.51 2.39 -17.62
C SER A 127 -11.93 1.00 -17.95
N GLY A 128 -11.71 0.76 -19.24
CA GLY A 128 -11.14 -0.48 -19.76
C GLY A 128 -12.18 -1.48 -20.22
N ASN A 129 -11.71 -2.61 -20.72
CA ASN A 129 -12.53 -3.71 -21.22
C ASN A 129 -12.18 -4.99 -20.47
N CYS A 130 -13.16 -5.87 -20.32
CA CYS A 130 -12.95 -7.19 -19.73
C CYS A 130 -11.89 -7.99 -20.50
N TYR A 131 -10.87 -8.52 -19.82
CA TYR A 131 -9.85 -9.37 -20.44
C TYR A 131 -10.43 -10.63 -21.13
N ASP A 132 -11.55 -11.15 -20.62
CA ASP A 132 -12.15 -12.40 -21.08
C ASP A 132 -13.11 -12.20 -22.25
N CYS A 133 -14.11 -11.31 -22.11
CA CYS A 133 -15.16 -11.14 -23.12
C CYS A 133 -15.12 -9.80 -23.89
N GLY A 134 -14.25 -8.86 -23.51
CA GLY A 134 -14.16 -7.53 -24.10
C GLY A 134 -15.30 -6.56 -23.72
N GLY A 135 -16.23 -6.96 -22.86
CA GLY A 135 -17.34 -6.14 -22.38
C GLY A 135 -16.92 -4.99 -21.47
N ASP A 136 -17.87 -4.12 -21.12
CA ASP A 136 -17.64 -2.95 -20.28
C ASP A 136 -17.39 -3.33 -18.80
N LEU A 137 -16.52 -2.58 -18.14
CA LEU A 137 -16.19 -2.76 -16.73
C LEU A 137 -17.03 -1.87 -15.82
N HIS A 138 -17.31 -2.39 -14.63
CA HIS A 138 -18.02 -1.67 -13.57
C HIS A 138 -17.26 -1.80 -12.25
N GLY A 139 -17.20 -0.71 -11.50
CA GLY A 139 -16.75 -0.67 -10.12
C GLY A 139 -17.92 -0.79 -9.14
N TRP A 140 -17.70 -1.42 -7.99
CA TRP A 140 -18.60 -1.38 -6.85
C TRP A 140 -17.80 -1.47 -5.55
N TYR A 141 -18.41 -1.00 -4.45
CA TYR A 141 -17.76 -0.97 -3.14
C TYR A 141 -18.66 -1.60 -2.08
N VAL A 142 -18.19 -2.66 -1.43
CA VAL A 142 -18.88 -3.35 -0.33
C VAL A 142 -17.85 -3.86 0.67
N ASP A 143 -18.15 -3.76 1.96
CA ASP A 143 -17.33 -4.31 3.06
C ASP A 143 -15.83 -3.95 2.93
N ASP A 144 -15.57 -2.66 2.79
CA ASP A 144 -14.22 -2.07 2.66
C ASP A 144 -13.40 -2.57 1.47
N THR A 145 -14.06 -3.13 0.46
CA THR A 145 -13.44 -3.67 -0.75
C THR A 145 -13.98 -2.95 -1.97
N LEU A 146 -13.07 -2.39 -2.77
CA LEU A 146 -13.41 -1.93 -4.11
C LEU A 146 -13.13 -3.06 -5.09
N THR A 147 -14.11 -3.38 -5.92
CA THR A 147 -14.00 -4.40 -6.95
C THR A 147 -14.31 -3.80 -8.31
N ILE A 148 -13.51 -4.16 -9.31
CA ILE A 148 -13.75 -3.85 -10.73
C ILE A 148 -13.97 -5.17 -11.45
N GLY A 149 -15.07 -5.28 -12.19
CA GLY A 149 -15.44 -6.51 -12.89
C GLY A 149 -16.41 -6.28 -14.04
N CYS A 150 -16.59 -7.32 -14.84
CA CYS A 150 -17.51 -7.33 -15.97
C CYS A 150 -18.86 -7.88 -15.55
N THR A 151 -19.93 -7.13 -15.83
CA THR A 151 -21.31 -7.56 -15.54
C THR A 151 -21.87 -8.52 -16.58
N ASP A 152 -21.25 -8.62 -17.77
CA ASP A 152 -21.69 -9.51 -18.85
C ASP A 152 -21.26 -10.96 -18.64
N CYS A 153 -19.98 -11.21 -18.31
CA CYS A 153 -19.45 -12.57 -18.08
C CYS A 153 -19.14 -12.89 -16.60
N GLY A 154 -19.16 -11.90 -15.71
CA GLY A 154 -18.87 -12.07 -14.28
C GLY A 154 -17.39 -12.11 -13.91
N ALA A 155 -16.47 -11.92 -14.87
CA ALA A 155 -15.05 -11.88 -14.59
C ALA A 155 -14.68 -10.67 -13.70
N VAL A 156 -13.98 -10.94 -12.60
CA VAL A 156 -13.41 -9.92 -11.72
C VAL A 156 -12.01 -9.58 -12.20
N GLN A 157 -11.75 -8.30 -12.48
CA GLN A 157 -10.43 -7.81 -12.89
C GLN A 157 -9.54 -7.57 -11.68
N VAL A 158 -10.12 -6.98 -10.63
CA VAL A 158 -9.44 -6.71 -9.37
C VAL A 158 -10.49 -6.63 -8.27
N SER A 159 -10.16 -7.19 -7.10
CA SER A 159 -10.87 -6.97 -5.86
C SER A 159 -9.84 -6.74 -4.76
N TYR A 160 -9.85 -5.57 -4.12
CA TYR A 160 -8.83 -5.23 -3.12
C TYR A 160 -9.40 -4.37 -1.98
N PRO A 161 -8.95 -4.60 -0.72
CA PRO A 161 -9.31 -3.73 0.39
C PRO A 161 -8.94 -2.28 0.11
N PHE A 162 -9.89 -1.37 0.24
CA PHE A 162 -9.68 0.05 -0.01
C PHE A 162 -10.39 0.86 1.09
N PRO A 163 -9.65 1.54 1.98
CA PRO A 163 -10.24 2.26 3.11
C PRO A 163 -11.32 3.26 2.68
N SER A 164 -12.41 3.40 3.46
CA SER A 164 -13.57 4.20 3.09
C SER A 164 -13.30 5.69 2.90
N GLY A 165 -12.29 6.27 3.58
CA GLY A 165 -11.81 7.63 3.29
C GLY A 165 -11.24 7.81 1.87
N GLY A 166 -10.99 6.69 1.17
CA GLY A 166 -10.73 6.64 -0.26
C GLY A 166 -11.94 7.05 -1.13
N LEU A 167 -13.14 7.09 -0.58
CA LEU A 167 -14.38 7.44 -1.28
C LEU A 167 -14.75 8.92 -1.16
N ASP A 168 -14.25 9.60 -0.12
CA ASP A 168 -14.65 10.97 0.22
C ASP A 168 -14.28 11.98 -0.86
N ASP A 169 -15.24 12.85 -1.19
CA ASP A 169 -15.09 14.00 -2.10
C ASP A 169 -14.45 13.67 -3.48
N ARG A 170 -14.56 12.41 -3.95
CA ARG A 170 -14.04 11.98 -5.26
C ARG A 170 -15.14 11.77 -6.29
N SER A 171 -14.85 12.14 -7.54
CA SER A 171 -15.58 11.59 -8.69
C SER A 171 -15.26 10.10 -8.84
N THR A 172 -16.05 9.35 -9.61
CA THR A 172 -15.75 7.93 -9.89
C THR A 172 -14.43 7.77 -10.64
N GLU A 173 -14.03 8.75 -11.46
CA GLU A 173 -12.74 8.75 -12.16
C GLU A 173 -11.58 8.96 -11.17
N ASP A 174 -11.68 9.95 -10.28
CA ASP A 174 -10.67 10.21 -9.25
C ASP A 174 -10.55 9.03 -8.26
N LEU A 175 -11.67 8.37 -7.96
CA LEU A 175 -11.71 7.16 -7.15
C LEU A 175 -10.92 6.02 -7.79
N LEU A 176 -11.15 5.76 -9.07
CA LEU A 176 -10.44 4.70 -9.80
C LEU A 176 -8.94 5.03 -9.90
N ALA A 177 -8.57 6.28 -10.20
CA ALA A 177 -7.17 6.70 -10.20
C ALA A 177 -6.51 6.50 -8.82
N ALA A 178 -7.18 6.89 -7.73
CA ALA A 178 -6.70 6.66 -6.38
C ALA A 178 -6.55 5.16 -6.05
N PHE A 179 -7.52 4.34 -6.49
CA PHE A 179 -7.49 2.90 -6.30
C PHE A 179 -6.33 2.24 -7.06
N HIS A 180 -6.11 2.61 -8.33
CA HIS A 180 -4.97 2.17 -9.13
C HIS A 180 -3.65 2.41 -8.37
N HIS A 181 -3.42 3.64 -7.94
CA HIS A 181 -2.20 3.97 -7.20
C HIS A 181 -2.11 3.21 -5.88
N TYR A 182 -3.20 3.12 -5.11
CA TYR A 182 -3.20 2.45 -3.81
C TYR A 182 -2.82 0.97 -3.92
N VAL A 183 -3.50 0.23 -4.79
CA VAL A 183 -3.27 -1.20 -4.98
C VAL A 183 -1.87 -1.46 -5.50
N ARG A 184 -1.44 -0.72 -6.54
CA ARG A 184 -0.10 -0.82 -7.12
C ARG A 184 0.97 -0.67 -6.04
N HIS A 185 0.93 0.43 -5.28
CA HIS A 185 1.95 0.70 -4.26
C HIS A 185 1.91 -0.26 -3.07
N HIS A 186 0.76 -0.85 -2.73
CA HIS A 186 0.68 -1.93 -1.75
C HIS A 186 1.45 -3.17 -2.22
N TYR A 187 1.30 -3.56 -3.49
CA TYR A 187 2.06 -4.66 -4.06
C TYR A 187 3.54 -4.33 -4.24
N CYS A 188 3.92 -3.08 -4.57
CA CYS A 188 5.33 -2.67 -4.61
C CYS A 188 6.00 -2.88 -3.25
N LEU A 189 5.38 -2.37 -2.17
CA LEU A 189 5.91 -2.55 -0.81
C LEU A 189 6.07 -4.02 -0.47
N ALA A 190 5.06 -4.84 -0.77
CA ALA A 190 5.08 -6.27 -0.50
C ALA A 190 6.18 -7.00 -1.30
N ALA A 191 6.34 -6.68 -2.59
CA ALA A 191 7.40 -7.22 -3.44
C ALA A 191 8.79 -6.81 -2.97
N ASP A 192 8.95 -5.60 -2.41
CA ASP A 192 10.18 -5.11 -1.78
C ASP A 192 10.43 -5.69 -0.36
N GLY A 193 9.58 -6.62 0.11
CA GLY A 193 9.74 -7.27 1.41
C GLY A 193 9.21 -6.45 2.60
N VAL A 194 8.37 -5.44 2.34
CA VAL A 194 7.81 -4.54 3.36
C VAL A 194 6.29 -4.66 3.44
N CYS A 195 5.77 -5.04 4.60
CA CYS A 195 4.33 -5.17 4.80
C CYS A 195 3.64 -3.79 4.79
N PRO A 196 2.61 -3.57 3.94
CA PRO A 196 1.90 -2.30 3.91
C PRO A 196 1.13 -1.99 5.21
N GLU A 197 0.72 -3.02 5.96
CA GLU A 197 -0.04 -2.85 7.21
C GLU A 197 0.83 -2.51 8.42
N CYS A 198 1.98 -3.17 8.57
CA CYS A 198 2.77 -3.10 9.80
C CYS A 198 4.26 -2.79 9.61
N THR A 199 4.71 -2.62 8.37
CA THR A 199 6.12 -2.40 7.99
C THR A 199 7.04 -3.54 8.46
N GLY A 200 6.47 -4.73 8.70
CA GLY A 200 7.22 -5.95 8.99
C GLY A 200 7.80 -6.57 7.71
N SER A 201 8.73 -7.51 7.89
CA SER A 201 9.27 -8.30 6.78
C SER A 201 8.16 -9.09 6.08
N VAL A 202 8.25 -9.17 4.76
CA VAL A 202 7.37 -9.98 3.90
C VAL A 202 8.20 -11.02 3.16
N GLU A 203 7.69 -12.25 3.16
CA GLU A 203 8.16 -13.32 2.30
C GLU A 203 7.28 -13.36 1.04
N THR A 204 7.91 -13.43 -0.14
CA THR A 204 7.24 -13.50 -1.44
C THR A 204 7.55 -14.83 -2.09
N THR A 205 6.51 -15.52 -2.59
CA THR A 205 6.63 -16.82 -3.23
C THR A 205 5.68 -16.96 -4.41
N LEU A 206 6.11 -17.64 -5.47
CA LEU A 206 5.22 -18.12 -6.51
C LEU A 206 4.45 -19.35 -6.02
N VAL A 207 3.14 -19.35 -6.25
CA VAL A 207 2.24 -20.44 -5.88
C VAL A 207 1.54 -20.95 -7.12
N ARG A 208 1.55 -22.27 -7.29
CA ARG A 208 0.80 -22.96 -8.35
C ARG A 208 -0.51 -23.49 -7.78
N ASP A 209 -1.56 -23.42 -8.58
CA ASP A 209 -2.92 -23.80 -8.22
C ASP A 209 -3.35 -23.19 -6.87
N PRO A 210 -3.23 -21.85 -6.70
CA PRO A 210 -3.60 -21.16 -5.47
C PRO A 210 -5.05 -21.45 -5.05
N ASP A 211 -5.24 -21.66 -3.74
CA ASP A 211 -6.56 -21.85 -3.16
C ASP A 211 -7.45 -20.60 -3.39
N ASP A 212 -8.75 -20.81 -3.56
CA ASP A 212 -9.76 -19.73 -3.69
C ASP A 212 -9.50 -18.73 -4.83
N SER A 213 -8.80 -19.16 -5.88
CA SER A 213 -8.50 -18.39 -7.08
C SER A 213 -8.80 -19.18 -8.34
N ALA A 214 -9.06 -18.48 -9.44
CA ALA A 214 -9.18 -19.08 -10.78
C ALA A 214 -7.85 -19.09 -11.55
N LEU A 215 -6.75 -18.67 -10.91
CA LEU A 215 -5.41 -18.65 -11.47
C LEU A 215 -4.75 -20.03 -11.31
N ASP A 216 -4.01 -20.45 -12.33
CA ASP A 216 -3.05 -21.55 -12.31
C ASP A 216 -1.75 -21.14 -11.59
N VAL A 217 -1.36 -19.86 -11.67
CA VAL A 217 -0.19 -19.30 -10.95
C VAL A 217 -0.51 -17.94 -10.33
N ALA A 218 -0.15 -17.76 -9.06
CA ALA A 218 -0.19 -16.49 -8.36
C ALA A 218 1.14 -16.16 -7.66
N VAL A 219 1.28 -14.89 -7.29
CA VAL A 219 2.31 -14.43 -6.34
C VAL A 219 1.64 -14.24 -4.99
N GLU A 220 2.18 -14.88 -3.96
CA GLU A 220 1.77 -14.67 -2.56
C GLU A 220 2.81 -13.88 -1.80
N HIS A 221 2.34 -12.89 -1.05
CA HIS A 221 3.13 -12.08 -0.13
C HIS A 221 2.61 -12.29 1.29
N VAL A 222 3.45 -12.78 2.20
CA VAL A 222 3.06 -13.08 3.59
C VAL A 222 3.95 -12.31 4.57
N CYS A 223 3.34 -11.46 5.40
CA CYS A 223 4.08 -10.78 6.45
C CYS A 223 4.40 -11.71 7.64
N GLU A 224 5.66 -11.80 8.03
CA GLU A 224 6.13 -12.62 9.15
C GLU A 224 5.65 -12.12 10.53
N ARG A 225 5.20 -10.86 10.61
CA ARG A 225 4.82 -10.20 11.87
C ARG A 225 3.32 -10.24 12.14
N CYS A 226 2.51 -9.77 11.18
CA CYS A 226 1.06 -9.67 11.34
C CYS A 226 0.28 -10.71 10.54
N ASN A 227 0.96 -11.56 9.75
CA ASN A 227 0.35 -12.53 8.85
C ASN A 227 -0.64 -11.90 7.86
N TYR A 228 -0.43 -10.62 7.53
CA TYR A 228 -1.14 -9.99 6.41
C TYR A 228 -0.72 -10.67 5.12
N ARG A 229 -1.69 -10.99 4.27
CA ARG A 229 -1.49 -11.71 3.01
C ARG A 229 -1.99 -10.87 1.86
N LEU A 230 -1.17 -10.75 0.82
CA LEU A 230 -1.59 -10.22 -0.47
C LEU A 230 -1.34 -11.31 -1.51
N GLN A 231 -2.29 -11.45 -2.42
CA GLN A 231 -2.19 -12.39 -3.54
C GLN A 231 -2.54 -11.65 -4.83
N SER A 232 -1.68 -11.78 -5.84
CA SER A 232 -1.85 -11.15 -7.14
C SER A 232 -1.47 -12.07 -8.28
N THR A 233 -1.79 -11.64 -9.51
CA THR A 233 -1.11 -12.15 -10.69
C THR A 233 0.35 -11.69 -10.70
N LEU A 234 1.19 -12.40 -11.46
CA LEU A 234 2.57 -11.99 -11.66
C LEU A 234 2.70 -10.61 -12.34
N GLY A 235 1.73 -10.22 -13.18
CA GLY A 235 1.78 -8.93 -13.85
C GLY A 235 1.80 -7.76 -12.89
N VAL A 236 0.99 -7.81 -11.82
CA VAL A 236 0.91 -6.71 -10.84
C VAL A 236 2.26 -6.45 -10.17
N THR A 237 3.04 -7.50 -9.87
CA THR A 237 4.36 -7.34 -9.24
C THR A 237 5.42 -6.81 -10.21
N LEU A 238 5.15 -6.83 -11.51
CA LEU A 238 6.07 -6.39 -12.56
C LEU A 238 5.83 -4.94 -13.01
N LEU A 239 4.79 -4.26 -12.51
CA LEU A 239 4.47 -2.86 -12.83
C LEU A 239 5.57 -1.85 -12.46
N ASP A 240 6.48 -2.23 -11.55
CA ASP A 240 7.64 -1.42 -11.14
C ASP A 240 8.99 -2.07 -11.50
N ALA A 241 8.97 -3.22 -12.20
CA ALA A 241 10.19 -3.86 -12.64
C ALA A 241 10.86 -2.97 -13.72
N ALA A 242 12.11 -2.57 -13.49
CA ALA A 242 12.81 -1.64 -14.37
C ALA A 242 12.81 -2.05 -15.86
N PRO A 243 13.03 -3.33 -16.24
CA PRO A 243 12.93 -3.74 -17.65
C PRO A 243 11.55 -3.55 -18.26
N VAL A 244 10.49 -3.73 -17.46
CA VAL A 244 9.09 -3.59 -17.89
C VAL A 244 8.76 -2.12 -18.08
N LEU A 245 9.10 -1.27 -17.10
CA LEU A 245 8.93 0.18 -17.19
C LEU A 245 9.63 0.75 -18.43
N VAL A 246 10.87 0.34 -18.70
CA VAL A 246 11.63 0.78 -19.88
C VAL A 246 10.93 0.34 -21.17
N PHE A 247 10.51 -0.93 -21.28
CA PHE A 247 9.87 -1.46 -22.48
C PHE A 247 8.56 -0.72 -22.85
N PHE A 248 7.71 -0.44 -21.86
CA PHE A 248 6.45 0.28 -22.07
C PHE A 248 6.68 1.78 -22.33
N ALA A 249 7.61 2.42 -21.60
CA ALA A 249 7.93 3.84 -21.80
C ALA A 249 8.52 4.11 -23.20
N GLU A 250 9.34 3.21 -23.74
CA GLU A 250 9.84 3.28 -25.12
C GLU A 250 8.74 3.16 -26.18
N ARG A 251 7.53 2.75 -25.80
CA ARG A 251 6.35 2.56 -26.64
C ARG A 251 5.20 3.51 -26.27
N ASP A 252 5.54 4.63 -25.62
CA ASP A 252 4.62 5.71 -25.23
C ASP A 252 3.51 5.27 -24.27
N VAL A 253 3.74 4.22 -23.47
CA VAL A 253 2.81 3.76 -22.41
C VAL A 253 3.44 4.00 -21.04
N ASP A 254 2.76 4.78 -20.20
CA ASP A 254 3.18 5.05 -18.83
C ASP A 254 2.39 4.18 -17.84
N LEU A 255 3.01 3.11 -17.36
CA LEU A 255 2.41 2.19 -16.39
C LEU A 255 2.17 2.81 -15.00
N SER A 256 2.71 4.00 -14.73
CA SER A 256 2.45 4.70 -13.47
C SER A 256 1.09 5.38 -13.43
N THR A 257 0.58 5.79 -14.61
CA THR A 257 -0.68 6.54 -14.76
C THR A 257 -1.78 5.71 -15.40
N GLU A 258 -1.45 4.76 -16.27
CA GLU A 258 -2.42 3.87 -16.88
C GLU A 258 -2.95 2.86 -15.86
N PRO A 259 -4.28 2.74 -15.66
CA PRO A 259 -4.85 1.78 -14.72
C PRO A 259 -4.40 0.35 -15.00
N PHE A 260 -3.85 -0.32 -13.99
CA PHE A 260 -3.23 -1.62 -14.20
C PHE A 260 -4.20 -2.69 -14.71
N TRP A 261 -5.50 -2.55 -14.42
CA TRP A 261 -6.53 -3.48 -14.88
C TRP A 261 -6.88 -3.34 -16.38
N HIS A 262 -6.29 -2.38 -17.09
CA HIS A 262 -6.37 -2.31 -18.55
C HIS A 262 -5.45 -3.33 -19.23
N PHE A 263 -4.54 -3.93 -18.48
CA PHE A 263 -3.59 -4.92 -18.97
C PHE A 263 -4.03 -6.33 -18.58
N ASP A 264 -4.32 -7.18 -19.56
CA ASP A 264 -4.77 -8.57 -19.34
C ASP A 264 -3.78 -9.41 -18.51
N TRP A 265 -2.48 -9.14 -18.65
CA TRP A 265 -1.40 -9.75 -17.86
C TRP A 265 -1.36 -9.32 -16.38
N CYS A 266 -2.04 -8.25 -15.99
CA CYS A 266 -2.18 -7.84 -14.58
C CYS A 266 -3.40 -8.47 -13.89
N VAL A 267 -4.38 -8.96 -14.64
CA VAL A 267 -5.71 -9.35 -14.14
C VAL A 267 -6.05 -10.81 -14.44
N SER A 268 -5.19 -11.48 -15.19
CA SER A 268 -5.25 -12.91 -15.47
C SER A 268 -3.83 -13.48 -15.58
N ASP A 269 -3.72 -14.80 -15.57
CA ASP A 269 -2.50 -15.54 -15.84
C ASP A 269 -2.50 -16.22 -17.22
N THR A 270 -3.40 -15.81 -18.11
CA THR A 270 -3.52 -16.34 -19.48
C THR A 270 -2.24 -16.18 -20.32
N ARG A 271 -1.33 -15.31 -19.89
CA ARG A 271 -0.02 -15.04 -20.51
C ARG A 271 1.16 -15.58 -19.70
N THR A 272 0.89 -16.36 -18.66
CA THR A 272 1.89 -16.92 -17.75
C THR A 272 2.12 -18.39 -18.09
N ASP A 273 3.32 -18.73 -18.54
CA ASP A 273 3.71 -20.10 -18.81
C ASP A 273 4.64 -20.63 -17.71
N VAL A 274 4.34 -21.81 -17.17
CA VAL A 274 5.26 -22.51 -16.25
C VAL A 274 6.40 -23.16 -17.03
N VAL A 275 7.63 -22.69 -16.83
CA VAL A 275 8.82 -23.20 -17.54
C VAL A 275 9.62 -24.22 -16.73
N SER A 276 9.44 -24.25 -15.41
CA SER A 276 10.01 -25.24 -14.49
C SER A 276 9.09 -25.39 -13.27
N GLU A 277 8.94 -26.61 -12.74
CA GLU A 277 8.10 -26.87 -11.57
C GLU A 277 8.88 -26.95 -10.26
N ASP A 278 10.16 -27.35 -10.29
CA ASP A 278 11.01 -27.49 -9.10
C ASP A 278 12.48 -27.13 -9.44
N PRO A 279 12.94 -25.90 -9.07
CA PRO A 279 12.16 -24.82 -8.49
C PRO A 279 11.13 -24.26 -9.49
N LEU A 280 10.03 -23.71 -8.97
CA LEU A 280 8.98 -23.08 -9.78
C LEU A 280 9.56 -21.86 -10.50
N ARG A 281 9.45 -21.84 -11.83
CA ARG A 281 9.83 -20.69 -12.66
C ARG A 281 8.78 -20.48 -13.73
N VAL A 282 8.51 -19.23 -14.04
CA VAL A 282 7.48 -18.84 -14.98
C VAL A 282 7.99 -17.81 -15.98
N GLU A 283 7.42 -17.79 -17.17
CA GLU A 283 7.65 -16.79 -18.21
C GLU A 283 6.33 -16.05 -18.45
N LEU A 284 6.33 -14.72 -18.32
CA LEU A 284 5.19 -13.86 -18.61
C LEU A 284 5.43 -13.10 -19.92
N ALA A 285 4.43 -13.13 -20.81
CA ALA A 285 4.43 -12.36 -22.05
C ALA A 285 3.68 -11.03 -21.89
N LEU A 286 4.35 -9.92 -22.21
CA LEU A 286 3.85 -8.55 -22.06
C LEU A 286 3.77 -7.86 -23.43
N PRO A 287 2.62 -7.88 -24.12
CA PRO A 287 2.48 -7.25 -25.42
C PRO A 287 2.38 -5.72 -25.29
N CYS A 288 3.04 -4.98 -26.19
CA CYS A 288 2.87 -3.55 -26.36
C CYS A 288 3.25 -3.10 -27.77
N ALA A 289 2.37 -2.32 -28.42
CA ALA A 289 2.61 -1.73 -29.74
C ALA A 289 3.09 -2.72 -30.85
N GLY A 290 2.68 -3.99 -30.77
CA GLY A 290 3.04 -5.04 -31.74
C GLY A 290 4.28 -5.85 -31.37
N ASP A 291 5.06 -5.41 -30.38
CA ASP A 291 6.15 -6.17 -29.80
C ASP A 291 5.70 -6.88 -28.52
N GLU A 292 6.53 -7.79 -28.02
CA GLU A 292 6.28 -8.54 -26.78
C GLU A 292 7.55 -8.57 -25.93
N LEU A 293 7.45 -8.19 -24.65
CA LEU A 293 8.50 -8.43 -23.67
C LEU A 293 8.20 -9.74 -22.94
N ARG A 294 9.15 -10.67 -22.95
CA ARG A 294 9.10 -11.90 -22.17
C ARG A 294 9.92 -11.73 -20.91
N VAL A 295 9.31 -11.97 -19.76
CA VAL A 295 9.93 -11.81 -18.44
C VAL A 295 9.95 -13.16 -17.75
N ARG A 296 11.14 -13.66 -17.42
CA ARG A 296 11.31 -14.89 -16.63
C ARG A 296 11.48 -14.55 -15.17
N VAL A 297 10.71 -15.24 -14.34
CA VAL A 297 10.65 -15.01 -12.91
C VAL A 297 10.92 -16.31 -12.16
N ASP A 298 11.68 -16.21 -11.07
CA ASP A 298 12.00 -17.34 -10.19
C ASP A 298 10.97 -17.53 -9.07
N GLU A 299 11.18 -18.55 -8.24
CA GLU A 299 10.24 -18.95 -7.18
C GLU A 299 9.97 -17.86 -6.12
N THR A 300 10.83 -16.84 -6.05
CA THR A 300 10.71 -15.70 -5.11
C THR A 300 10.00 -14.50 -5.71
N GLY A 301 9.58 -14.59 -6.98
CA GLY A 301 9.01 -13.46 -7.71
C GLY A 301 10.05 -12.51 -8.31
N ALA A 302 11.35 -12.86 -8.26
CA ALA A 302 12.41 -12.03 -8.78
C ALA A 302 12.62 -12.22 -10.29
N VAL A 303 12.82 -11.11 -11.01
CA VAL A 303 13.11 -11.13 -12.46
C VAL A 303 14.50 -11.73 -12.69
N ALA A 304 14.56 -12.87 -13.37
CA ALA A 304 15.78 -13.59 -13.69
C ALA A 304 16.35 -13.24 -15.08
N ASP A 305 15.47 -13.03 -16.07
CA ASP A 305 15.85 -12.74 -17.46
C ASP A 305 14.72 -12.02 -18.20
N THR A 306 15.07 -11.24 -19.21
CA THR A 306 14.09 -10.53 -20.06
C THR A 306 14.51 -10.54 -21.52
N ALA A 307 13.56 -10.79 -22.43
CA ALA A 307 13.80 -10.78 -23.86
C ALA A 307 12.69 -10.05 -24.61
N VAL A 308 13.06 -9.11 -25.48
CA VAL A 308 12.10 -8.46 -26.39
C VAL A 308 11.98 -9.29 -27.66
N VAL A 309 10.75 -9.62 -28.03
CA VAL A 309 10.38 -10.22 -29.30
C VAL A 309 9.71 -9.13 -30.14
N GLU A 310 10.45 -8.64 -31.13
CA GLU A 310 9.91 -7.65 -32.07
C GLU A 310 8.86 -8.30 -32.97
N GLY A 311 7.71 -7.64 -33.11
CA GLY A 311 6.69 -8.06 -34.05
C GLY A 311 7.20 -7.91 -35.47
N LEU A 312 7.24 -9.00 -36.24
CA LEU A 312 7.41 -8.91 -37.69
C LEU A 312 6.24 -8.10 -38.24
N THR A 313 6.49 -6.84 -38.60
CA THR A 313 5.52 -6.00 -39.31
C THR A 313 5.09 -6.76 -40.58
N GLN A 314 3.81 -7.17 -40.65
CA GLN A 314 3.21 -7.61 -41.91
C GLN A 314 2.88 -6.42 -42.80
#